data_AF-A0A6V7JLF8-F1
#
_entry.id   AF-A0A6V7JLF8-F1
#
_cell.length_a   1.000
_cell.length_b   1.000
_cell.length_c   1.000
_cell.angle_alpha   90.00
_cell.angle_beta   90.00
_cell.angle_gamma   90.00
#
_symmetry.space_group_name_H-M   'P 1'
#
loop_
_entity.id
_entity.type
_entity.pdbx_description
1 polymer ?
#
loop_
_entity_poly.entity_id
_entity_poly.type
_entity_poly.pdbx_seq_one_letter_code
_entity_poly.pdbx_strand_id
1 'polypeptide(L)'
;KAVVASILDTLSNNDFVTVLEYTNGTEDLIPCFKDRLVQATPENLESFKEATGRLEPFEQANLTHAFTRAFSLLKSYRETRGCGPSTPCNQLIMLVTDGVASNISE
;
A
#
# COMPACT_ATOMS: atom_id res chain seq x y z
N LYS A 1 -4.63 -7.37 10.75
CA LYS A 1 -5.91 -6.64 10.50
C LYS A 1 -6.00 -5.35 11.33
N ALA A 2 -6.07 -5.38 12.67
CA ALA A 2 -6.19 -4.17 13.51
C ALA A 2 -5.09 -3.10 13.26
N VAL A 3 -3.84 -3.53 13.10
CA VAL A 3 -2.71 -2.62 12.82
C VAL A 3 -2.93 -1.80 11.55
N VAL A 4 -3.42 -2.42 10.47
CA VAL A 4 -3.72 -1.72 9.20
C VAL A 4 -4.83 -0.69 9.41
N ALA A 5 -5.89 -1.04 10.13
CA ALA A 5 -6.96 -0.09 10.45
C ALA A 5 -6.43 1.11 11.24
N SER A 6 -5.59 0.88 12.26
CA SER A 6 -4.98 1.97 13.03
C SER A 6 -4.05 2.85 12.21
N ILE A 7 -3.33 2.29 11.22
CA ILE A 7 -2.52 3.09 10.27
C ILE A 7 -3.46 3.95 9.41
N LEU A 8 -4.51 3.37 8.85
CA LEU A 8 -5.48 4.09 8.02
C LEU A 8 -6.17 5.23 8.80
N ASP A 9 -6.39 5.06 10.11
CA ASP A 9 -6.94 6.10 10.99
C ASP A 9 -6.02 7.33 11.17
N THR A 10 -4.73 7.21 10.87
CA THR A 10 -3.79 8.35 10.94
C THR A 10 -3.80 9.23 9.70
N LEU A 11 -4.42 8.77 8.62
CA LEU A 11 -4.44 9.47 7.34
C LEU A 11 -5.51 10.55 7.30
N SER A 12 -5.20 11.63 6.58
CA SER A 12 -6.09 12.77 6.37
C SER A 12 -6.53 12.86 4.91
N ASN A 13 -7.53 13.69 4.61
CA ASN A 13 -8.01 13.91 3.24
C ASN A 13 -6.93 14.45 2.28
N ASN A 14 -5.79 14.96 2.77
CA ASN A 14 -4.69 15.42 1.93
C ASN A 14 -3.75 14.29 1.50
N ASP A 15 -3.89 13.11 2.10
CA ASP A 15 -3.05 11.95 1.85
C ASP A 15 -3.62 11.08 0.73
N PHE A 16 -2.72 10.34 0.08
CA PHE A 16 -3.07 9.39 -0.97
C PHE A 16 -2.53 8.02 -0.60
N VAL A 17 -3.38 7.01 -0.66
CA VAL A 17 -3.09 5.66 -0.14
C VAL A 17 -3.60 4.60 -1.10
N THR A 18 -2.92 3.45 -1.10
CA THR A 18 -3.44 2.18 -1.58
C THR A 18 -3.01 1.09 -0.61
N VAL A 19 -3.73 -0.02 -0.59
CA VAL A 19 -3.39 -1.20 0.20
C VAL A 19 -3.18 -2.35 -0.77
N LEU A 20 -2.01 -2.97 -0.69
CA LEU A 20 -1.66 -4.13 -1.51
C LEU A 20 -1.72 -5.38 -0.66
N GLU A 21 -2.36 -6.42 -1.18
CA GLU A 21 -2.24 -7.77 -0.68
C GLU A 21 -1.06 -8.45 -1.38
N TYR A 22 -0.25 -9.20 -0.62
CA TYR A 22 0.88 -9.94 -1.17
C TYR A 22 0.94 -11.37 -0.63
N THR A 23 1.06 -12.30 -1.56
CA THR A 23 1.27 -13.74 -1.34
C THR A 23 2.39 -14.15 -2.31
N ASN A 24 2.20 -15.16 -3.16
CA ASN A 24 3.09 -15.39 -4.31
C ASN A 24 2.99 -14.24 -5.35
N GLY A 25 1.83 -13.58 -5.42
CA GLY A 25 1.57 -12.38 -6.23
C GLY A 25 1.47 -11.10 -5.40
N THR A 26 1.25 -9.97 -6.06
CA THR A 26 0.92 -8.70 -5.39
C THR A 26 -0.21 -8.02 -6.14
N GLU A 27 -1.32 -7.80 -5.45
CA GLU A 27 -2.56 -7.26 -6.02
C GLU A 27 -3.07 -6.08 -5.20
N ASP A 28 -3.79 -5.18 -5.86
CA ASP A 28 -4.50 -4.09 -5.19
C ASP A 28 -5.69 -4.68 -4.43
N LEU A 29 -5.79 -4.41 -3.12
CA LEU A 29 -6.80 -5.00 -2.23
C LEU A 29 -8.24 -4.72 -2.70
N ILE A 30 -8.45 -3.58 -3.35
CA ILE A 30 -9.75 -3.18 -3.91
C ILE A 30 -9.58 -3.04 -5.43
N PRO A 31 -10.23 -3.89 -6.25
CA PRO A 31 -10.06 -3.87 -7.71
C PRO A 31 -10.41 -2.54 -8.38
N CYS A 32 -11.33 -1.76 -7.81
CA CYS A 32 -11.67 -0.42 -8.30
C CYS A 32 -10.50 0.58 -8.15
N PHE A 33 -9.59 0.32 -7.21
CA PHE A 33 -8.43 1.15 -6.91
C PHE A 33 -7.15 0.61 -7.55
N LYS A 34 -7.29 -0.29 -8.52
CA LYS A 34 -6.17 -0.88 -9.25
C LYS A 34 -5.24 0.17 -9.83
N ASP A 35 -3.94 -0.07 -9.70
CA ASP A 35 -2.87 0.74 -10.30
C ASP A 35 -2.81 2.23 -9.87
N ARG A 36 -3.45 2.60 -8.74
CA ARG A 36 -3.52 4.02 -8.33
C ARG A 36 -3.50 4.20 -6.81
N LEU A 37 -2.99 5.36 -6.38
CA LEU A 37 -3.21 5.85 -5.03
C LEU A 37 -4.48 6.71 -5.01
N VAL A 38 -5.42 6.39 -4.13
CA VAL A 38 -6.67 7.13 -3.97
C VAL A 38 -6.57 8.08 -2.78
N GLN A 39 -7.33 9.16 -2.82
CA GLN A 39 -7.39 10.11 -1.71
C GLN A 39 -7.95 9.42 -0.47
N ALA A 40 -7.36 9.67 0.70
CA ALA A 40 -7.77 9.12 1.98
C ALA A 40 -9.04 9.80 2.55
N THR A 41 -10.11 9.83 1.75
CA THR A 41 -11.43 10.26 2.23
C THR A 41 -12.03 9.22 3.19
N PRO A 42 -12.93 9.61 4.12
CA PRO A 42 -13.54 8.67 5.04
C PRO A 42 -14.17 7.45 4.35
N GLU A 43 -14.79 7.64 3.18
CA GLU A 43 -15.44 6.58 2.40
C GLU A 43 -14.42 5.60 1.80
N ASN A 44 -13.30 6.10 1.28
CA ASN A 44 -12.23 5.25 0.74
C ASN A 44 -11.53 4.48 1.87
N LEU A 45 -11.26 5.13 3.00
CA LEU A 45 -10.65 4.50 4.17
C LEU A 45 -11.54 3.40 4.74
N GLU A 46 -12.85 3.62 4.82
CA GLU A 46 -13.81 2.60 5.25
C GLU A 46 -13.82 1.40 4.31
N SER A 47 -13.78 1.65 3.00
CA SER A 47 -13.69 0.58 1.98
C SER A 47 -12.43 -0.27 2.19
N PHE A 48 -11.28 0.35 2.48
CA PHE A 48 -10.04 -0.38 2.77
C PHE A 48 -10.11 -1.18 4.07
N LYS A 49 -10.71 -0.62 5.12
CA LYS A 49 -10.90 -1.32 6.41
C LYS A 49 -11.78 -2.55 6.24
N GLU A 50 -12.89 -2.42 5.52
CA GLU A 50 -13.79 -3.54 5.23
C GLU A 50 -13.07 -4.63 4.43
N ALA A 51 -12.38 -4.26 3.35
CA ALA A 51 -11.63 -5.20 2.52
C ALA A 51 -10.52 -5.90 3.32
N THR A 52 -9.80 -5.17 4.17
CA THR A 52 -8.77 -5.72 5.07
C THR A 52 -9.35 -6.70 6.08
N GLY A 53 -10.59 -6.49 6.52
CA GLY A 53 -11.31 -7.41 7.41
C GLY A 53 -11.50 -8.80 6.80
N ARG A 54 -11.59 -8.89 5.47
CA ARG A 54 -11.84 -10.12 4.70
C ARG A 54 -10.57 -10.83 4.23
N LEU A 55 -9.39 -10.23 4.42
CA LEU A 55 -8.11 -10.82 4.06
C LEU A 55 -7.82 -12.07 4.90
N GLU A 56 -7.42 -13.15 4.26
CA GLU A 56 -6.99 -14.37 4.94
C GLU A 56 -5.55 -14.68 4.54
N PRO A 57 -4.64 -15.00 5.48
CA PRO A 57 -3.26 -15.33 5.12
C PRO A 57 -3.22 -16.61 4.27
N PHE A 58 -2.70 -16.52 3.06
CA PHE A 58 -2.53 -17.64 2.16
C PHE A 58 -1.12 -17.66 1.56
N GLU A 59 -0.58 -18.88 1.41
CA GLU A 59 0.68 -19.16 0.72
C GLU A 59 1.95 -18.49 1.29
N GLN A 60 3.06 -18.70 0.59
CA GLN A 60 4.35 -18.09 0.89
C GLN A 60 4.43 -16.69 0.26
N ALA A 61 4.84 -15.71 1.05
CA ALA A 61 4.88 -14.32 0.62
C ALA A 61 6.15 -13.98 -0.20
N ASN A 62 5.96 -13.34 -1.35
CA ASN A 62 7.03 -12.86 -2.24
C ASN A 62 7.24 -11.35 -2.06
N LEU A 63 8.13 -11.01 -1.12
CA LEU A 63 8.44 -9.62 -0.77
C LEU A 63 9.11 -8.85 -1.92
N THR A 64 9.84 -9.54 -2.80
CA THR A 64 10.47 -8.90 -3.98
C THR A 64 9.41 -8.36 -4.93
N HIS A 65 8.37 -9.15 -5.21
CA HIS A 65 7.24 -8.70 -6.04
C HIS A 65 6.48 -7.55 -5.37
N ALA A 66 6.22 -7.67 -4.05
CA ALA A 66 5.51 -6.65 -3.29
C ALA A 66 6.22 -5.28 -3.34
N PHE A 67 7.51 -5.25 -3.04
CA PHE A 67 8.28 -4.01 -3.08
C PHE A 67 8.45 -3.48 -4.50
N THR A 68 8.72 -4.34 -5.49
CA THR A 68 8.83 -3.91 -6.90
C THR A 68 7.56 -3.21 -7.35
N ARG A 69 6.39 -3.76 -6.99
CA ARG A 69 5.08 -3.19 -7.28
C ARG A 69 4.88 -1.86 -6.56
N ALA A 70 5.13 -1.81 -5.25
CA ALA A 70 4.97 -0.60 -4.44
C ALA A 70 5.87 0.55 -4.93
N PHE A 71 7.14 0.29 -5.21
CA PHE A 71 8.06 1.29 -5.78
C PHE A 71 7.63 1.76 -7.16
N SER A 72 7.12 0.86 -8.01
CA SER A 72 6.61 1.24 -9.34
C SER A 72 5.40 2.16 -9.26
N LEU A 73 4.46 1.89 -8.35
CA LEU A 73 3.30 2.76 -8.09
C LEU A 73 3.72 4.14 -7.61
N LEU A 74 4.60 4.20 -6.61
CA LEU A 74 5.11 5.47 -6.08
C LEU A 74 5.89 6.26 -7.14
N LYS A 75 6.69 5.59 -7.98
CA LYS A 75 7.38 6.24 -9.10
C LYS A 75 6.39 6.87 -10.08
N SER A 76 5.38 6.12 -10.53
CA SER A 76 4.33 6.62 -11.43
C SER A 76 3.60 7.82 -10.83
N TYR A 77 3.26 7.75 -9.55
CA TYR A 77 2.59 8.84 -8.86
C TYR A 77 3.47 10.10 -8.73
N ARG A 78 4.76 9.93 -8.44
CA ARG A 78 5.72 11.03 -8.39
C ARG A 78 5.83 11.75 -9.73
N GLU A 79 5.89 10.99 -10.82
CA GLU A 79 5.99 11.52 -12.19
C GLU A 79 4.69 12.23 -12.61
N THR A 80 3.54 11.61 -12.40
CA THR A 80 2.23 12.18 -12.75
C THR A 80 1.88 13.44 -11.95
N ARG A 81 2.31 13.54 -10.70
CA ARG A 81 2.11 14.73 -9.85
C ARG A 81 3.13 15.84 -10.09
N GLY A 82 4.15 15.61 -10.92
CA GLY A 82 5.22 16.58 -11.13
C GLY A 82 6.03 16.85 -9.85
N CYS A 83 6.17 15.84 -9.00
CA CYS A 83 6.99 15.93 -7.79
C CYS A 83 8.47 15.95 -8.19
N GLY A 84 9.20 16.96 -7.76
CA GLY A 84 10.61 17.15 -8.08
C GLY A 84 11.39 17.85 -6.97
N PRO A 85 12.64 18.27 -7.22
CA PRO A 85 13.46 18.95 -6.20
C PRO A 85 12.80 20.23 -5.66
N SER A 86 12.01 20.92 -6.48
CA SER A 86 11.27 22.14 -6.12
C SER A 86 9.88 21.87 -5.52
N THR A 87 9.36 20.65 -5.67
CA THR A 87 8.01 20.23 -5.26
C THR A 87 8.10 18.83 -4.63
N PRO A 88 8.74 18.71 -3.46
CA PRO A 88 8.96 17.41 -2.84
C PRO A 88 7.64 16.78 -2.40
N CYS A 89 7.47 15.50 -2.69
CA CYS A 89 6.34 14.70 -2.23
C CYS A 89 6.86 13.63 -1.27
N ASN A 90 6.32 13.60 -0.07
CA ASN A 90 6.64 12.56 0.90
C ASN A 90 6.03 11.24 0.40
N GLN A 91 6.85 10.20 0.33
CA GLN A 91 6.44 8.86 -0.09
C GLN A 91 6.90 7.85 0.96
N LEU A 92 6.02 6.91 1.28
CA LEU A 92 6.25 5.92 2.33
C LEU A 92 5.65 4.58 1.90
N ILE A 93 6.34 3.49 2.21
CA ILE A 93 5.83 2.12 2.12
C ILE A 93 5.83 1.54 3.53
N MET A 94 4.68 1.04 3.99
CA MET A 94 4.58 0.28 5.24
C MET A 94 4.35 -1.19 4.92
N LEU A 95 5.24 -2.07 5.39
CA LEU A 95 5.08 -3.52 5.29
C LEU A 95 4.50 -4.05 6.62
N VAL A 96 3.37 -4.73 6.55
CA VAL A 96 2.79 -5.47 7.68
C VAL A 96 2.97 -6.96 7.40
N THR A 97 3.75 -7.63 8.25
CA THR A 97 4.11 -9.05 8.11
C THR A 97 4.25 -9.68 9.49
N ASP A 98 4.00 -10.98 9.61
CA ASP A 98 4.20 -11.78 10.83
C ASP A 98 5.64 -12.29 10.98
N GLY A 99 6.43 -12.23 9.91
CA GLY A 99 7.85 -12.55 9.91
C GLY A 99 8.47 -12.35 8.53
N VAL A 100 9.72 -11.91 8.49
CA VAL A 100 10.47 -11.75 7.23
C VAL A 100 11.35 -12.97 7.04
N ALA A 101 11.25 -13.64 5.88
CA ALA A 101 12.20 -14.68 5.50
C ALA A 101 13.60 -14.09 5.38
N SER A 102 14.59 -14.76 5.97
CA SER A 102 15.96 -14.28 6.28
C SER A 102 16.83 -13.79 5.11
N ASN A 103 16.30 -13.72 3.89
CA ASN A 103 17.02 -13.38 2.66
C ASN A 103 16.76 -11.95 2.14
N ILE A 104 16.09 -11.09 2.91
CA ILE A 104 16.12 -9.64 2.62
C ILE A 104 17.43 -9.12 3.21
N SER A 105 18.49 -9.17 2.41
CA SER A 105 19.82 -8.70 2.81
C SER A 105 19.75 -7.28 3.36
N GLU A 106 20.33 -7.11 4.55
CA GLU A 106 20.59 -5.82 5.23
C GLU A 106 21.40 -4.84 4.37
#